data_AF-A0A8U0M1Y2-F1
#
_entry.id   AF-A0A8U0M1Y2-F1
#
_cell.length_a   1.000
_cell.length_b   1.000
_cell.length_c   1.000
_cell.angle_alpha   90.00
_cell.angle_beta   90.00
_cell.angle_gamma   90.00
#
_symmetry.space_group_name_H-M   'P 1'
#
loop_
_entity.id
_entity.type
_entity.pdbx_description
1 polymer ?
#
loop_
_entity_poly.entity_id
_entity_poly.type
_entity_poly.pdbx_seq_one_letter_code
_entity_poly.pdbx_strand_id
1 'polypeptide(L)'
;MIPNSDFSTSIDEREDDIITSTPPASWSDFRDRLAEPLQNKLFRSGLIMLTISAFTYALFEFSNSRVRDTNVPIFLFHYVLTVVFSVILIVNGLFRWHSVTYADQRPARWIGLLLWLISAFALNRMLPVFQESTEWLCWAILLAGASVVAYGWRDVLPIRGQQVLYASLATSWLLFTYQAIYIIELYPASTLLSIALGISLHTFVPLALSIGLGQRLWKDARQKPYLRSGVRFGLIAPLTAVGLFLIGWEFAVDRVEKARLHAITRRTTDLPEWVLAAQQLENNWLTNRLLRSGRVYDKGRFFDGSGWGMENLSARDDAKQHDPLVVIASRFLPLSNTSDDEQLKLLRVISNEQHGTEEKFWTGRHLTVQDVVSQVRIWPQFRLSYTEKTIRIQNHQNFGSEEALFTFHLPAGSVVSSMSLWVNGKEEPARLTTVAKADSAYRTVVNVESKARARDPSVIYWQEGNRITVRVFPC
;
A
#
# COMPACT_ATOMS: atom_id res chain seq x y z
N MET A 1 18.86 70.19 31.37
CA MET A 1 20.07 69.87 30.59
C MET A 1 20.30 68.37 30.68
N ILE A 2 19.69 67.61 29.77
CA ILE A 2 19.93 66.18 29.50
C ILE A 2 19.64 66.02 28.00
N PRO A 3 20.58 65.57 27.15
CA PRO A 3 20.35 65.49 25.72
C PRO A 3 19.70 64.15 25.34
N ASN A 4 18.65 64.23 24.52
CA ASN A 4 18.11 63.09 23.77
C ASN A 4 19.16 62.59 22.79
N SER A 5 19.42 61.28 22.79
CA SER A 5 20.19 60.60 21.76
C SER A 5 19.23 59.91 20.81
N ASP A 6 19.18 60.41 19.58
CA ASP A 6 18.47 59.81 18.46
C ASP A 6 19.15 58.49 18.07
N PHE A 7 18.45 57.38 18.29
CA PHE A 7 18.78 56.08 17.73
C PHE A 7 18.27 56.04 16.28
N SER A 8 19.08 56.53 15.34
CA SER A 8 18.88 56.26 13.92
C SER A 8 19.29 54.82 13.64
N THR A 9 18.29 53.96 13.46
CA THR A 9 18.48 52.62 12.90
C THR A 9 18.54 52.76 11.40
N SER A 10 19.76 52.75 10.84
CA SER A 10 19.98 52.51 9.43
C SER A 10 19.53 51.08 9.11
N ILE A 11 18.28 50.96 8.66
CA ILE A 11 17.82 49.78 7.93
C ILE A 11 18.59 49.81 6.61
N ASP A 12 19.65 49.01 6.55
CA ASP A 12 20.36 48.65 5.33
C ASP A 12 19.38 47.85 4.47
N GLU A 13 18.58 48.56 3.67
CA GLU A 13 17.82 48.01 2.56
C GLU A 13 18.83 47.45 1.55
N ARG A 14 19.28 46.21 1.77
CA ARG A 14 19.69 45.37 0.65
C ARG A 14 18.46 45.21 -0.24
N GLU A 15 18.45 45.95 -1.34
CA GLU A 15 17.75 45.58 -2.56
C GLU A 15 18.14 44.13 -2.87
N ASP A 16 17.34 43.19 -2.36
CA ASP A 16 17.29 41.84 -2.87
C ASP A 16 16.83 41.98 -4.31
N ASP A 17 17.80 41.90 -5.23
CA ASP A 17 17.58 41.80 -6.66
C ASP A 17 16.34 40.95 -6.92
N ILE A 18 15.31 41.61 -7.43
CA ILE A 18 14.19 40.94 -8.06
C ILE A 18 14.81 40.18 -9.22
N ILE A 19 15.18 38.92 -8.98
CA ILE A 19 15.50 37.95 -10.02
C ILE A 19 14.20 37.78 -10.78
N THR A 20 13.97 38.70 -11.71
CA THR A 20 13.09 38.52 -12.83
C THR A 20 13.60 37.27 -13.49
N SER A 21 12.83 36.19 -13.42
CA SER A 21 13.08 34.95 -14.15
C SER A 21 12.95 35.29 -15.62
N THR A 22 13.99 35.89 -16.19
CA THR A 22 14.08 36.17 -17.61
C THR A 22 14.07 34.82 -18.31
N PRO A 23 13.17 34.61 -19.29
CA PRO A 23 13.20 33.39 -20.08
C PRO A 23 14.59 33.24 -20.70
N PRO A 24 15.10 32.00 -20.84
CA PRO A 24 16.46 31.78 -21.31
C PRO A 24 16.67 32.48 -22.66
N ALA A 25 17.74 33.27 -22.76
CA ALA A 25 18.00 34.10 -23.94
C ALA A 25 18.39 33.25 -25.16
N SER A 26 18.79 31.99 -24.93
CA SER A 26 19.18 31.01 -25.95
C SER A 26 19.05 29.57 -25.42
N TRP A 27 19.09 28.57 -26.30
CA TRP A 27 19.07 27.15 -25.91
C TRP A 27 20.31 26.74 -25.08
N SER A 28 21.46 27.37 -25.33
CA SER A 28 22.67 27.16 -24.52
C SER A 28 22.50 27.68 -23.09
N ASP A 29 21.93 28.87 -22.90
CA ASP A 29 21.63 29.43 -21.56
C ASP A 29 20.66 28.53 -20.78
N PHE A 30 19.64 27.97 -21.44
CA PHE A 30 18.74 26.99 -20.81
C PHE A 30 19.47 25.71 -20.38
N ARG A 31 20.36 25.17 -21.22
CA ARG A 31 21.14 23.96 -20.91
C ARG A 31 22.09 24.19 -19.74
N ASP A 32 22.75 25.33 -19.70
CA ASP A 32 23.69 25.67 -18.63
C ASP A 32 22.95 25.83 -17.28
N ARG A 33 21.79 26.51 -17.29
CA ARG A 33 20.91 26.61 -16.11
C ARG A 33 20.39 25.25 -15.64
N LEU A 34 20.08 24.33 -16.56
CA LEU A 34 19.70 22.96 -16.20
C LEU A 34 20.82 22.18 -15.50
N ALA A 35 22.09 22.51 -15.80
CA ALA A 35 23.25 21.87 -15.19
C ALA A 35 23.62 22.47 -13.83
N GLU A 36 23.17 23.69 -13.49
CA GLU A 36 23.51 24.39 -12.23
C GLU A 36 23.26 23.54 -10.98
N PRO A 37 22.10 22.89 -10.76
CA PRO A 37 21.89 22.08 -9.57
C PRO A 37 22.86 20.89 -9.48
N LEU A 38 23.29 20.36 -10.62
CA LEU A 38 24.24 19.24 -10.70
C LEU A 38 25.69 19.68 -10.42
N GLN A 39 25.99 20.99 -10.43
CA GLN A 39 27.30 21.50 -10.01
C GLN A 39 27.48 21.39 -8.49
N ASN A 40 26.39 21.42 -7.72
CA ASN A 40 26.44 21.18 -6.28
C ASN A 40 26.83 19.72 -6.01
N LYS A 41 28.06 19.52 -5.51
CA LYS A 41 28.64 18.19 -5.24
C LYS A 41 27.74 17.32 -4.36
N LEU A 42 27.07 17.90 -3.37
CA LEU A 42 26.21 17.17 -2.42
C LEU A 42 24.87 16.79 -3.04
N PHE A 43 24.28 17.69 -3.84
CA PHE A 43 23.07 17.36 -4.58
C PHE A 43 23.33 16.25 -5.60
N ARG A 44 24.43 16.36 -6.35
CA ARG A 44 24.84 15.35 -7.34
C ARG A 44 25.15 14.00 -6.69
N SER A 45 25.91 13.96 -5.61
CA SER A 45 26.20 12.69 -4.91
C SER A 45 24.93 12.06 -4.36
N GLY A 46 24.03 12.86 -3.77
CA GLY A 46 22.73 12.39 -3.31
C GLY A 46 21.88 11.83 -4.45
N LEU A 47 21.82 12.52 -5.59
CA LEU A 47 21.05 12.08 -6.76
C LEU A 47 21.58 10.76 -7.33
N ILE A 48 22.91 10.59 -7.39
CA ILE A 48 23.54 9.32 -7.80
C ILE A 48 23.14 8.21 -6.83
N MET A 49 23.28 8.43 -5.52
CA MET A 49 22.89 7.45 -4.50
C MET A 49 21.39 7.12 -4.58
N LEU A 50 20.52 8.13 -4.73
CA LEU A 50 19.09 7.94 -4.88
C LEU A 50 18.75 7.10 -6.11
N THR A 51 19.42 7.36 -7.23
CA THR A 51 19.24 6.62 -8.49
C THR A 51 19.69 5.17 -8.34
N ILE A 52 20.85 4.94 -7.71
CA ILE A 52 21.34 3.59 -7.40
C ILE A 52 20.32 2.86 -6.52
N SER A 53 19.86 3.50 -5.44
CA SER A 53 18.87 2.94 -4.52
C SER A 53 17.55 2.61 -5.22
N ALA A 54 17.01 3.53 -6.01
CA ALA A 54 15.76 3.31 -6.73
C ALA A 54 15.91 2.19 -7.78
N PHE A 55 17.03 2.17 -8.51
CA PHE A 55 17.30 1.15 -9.51
C PHE A 55 17.47 -0.24 -8.89
N THR A 56 18.22 -0.38 -7.79
CA THR A 56 18.36 -1.68 -7.12
C THR A 56 17.04 -2.15 -6.53
N TYR A 57 16.22 -1.25 -5.99
CA TYR A 57 14.88 -1.59 -5.50
C TYR A 57 14.00 -2.11 -6.64
N ALA A 58 13.97 -1.42 -7.78
CA ALA A 58 13.16 -1.78 -8.94
C ALA A 58 13.66 -3.07 -9.62
N LEU A 59 14.98 -3.23 -9.78
CA LEU A 59 15.59 -4.42 -10.34
C LEU A 59 15.26 -5.65 -9.50
N PHE A 60 15.31 -5.51 -8.17
CA PHE A 60 14.93 -6.58 -7.28
C PHE A 60 13.45 -6.93 -7.40
N GLU A 61 12.55 -5.94 -7.42
CA GLU A 61 11.12 -6.20 -7.56
C GLU A 61 10.78 -6.88 -8.89
N PHE A 62 11.47 -6.52 -9.98
CA PHE A 62 11.30 -7.15 -11.28
C PHE A 62 11.86 -8.58 -11.32
N SER A 63 13.08 -8.78 -10.81
CA SER A 63 13.78 -10.07 -10.83
C SER A 63 13.16 -11.11 -9.87
N ASN A 64 12.64 -10.66 -8.73
CA ASN A 64 12.13 -11.53 -7.67
C ASN A 64 10.61 -11.55 -7.58
N SER A 65 9.91 -11.17 -8.66
CA SER A 65 8.44 -11.13 -8.79
C SER A 65 7.71 -12.46 -8.48
N ARG A 66 8.43 -13.54 -8.14
CA ARG A 66 7.87 -14.86 -7.82
C ARG A 66 8.11 -15.33 -6.38
N VAL A 67 8.99 -14.69 -5.59
CA VAL A 67 9.28 -15.13 -4.20
C VAL A 67 9.64 -13.91 -3.34
N ARG A 68 8.74 -13.53 -2.42
CA ARG A 68 8.93 -12.41 -1.49
C ARG A 68 9.68 -12.88 -0.22
N ASP A 69 10.80 -13.56 -0.42
CA ASP A 69 11.66 -14.00 0.68
C ASP A 69 12.20 -12.79 1.47
N THR A 70 12.42 -12.99 2.77
CA THR A 70 13.01 -12.02 3.70
C THR A 70 14.47 -11.70 3.30
N ASN A 71 14.64 -10.81 2.33
CA ASN A 71 15.94 -10.48 1.78
C ASN A 71 16.66 -9.42 2.61
N VAL A 72 17.26 -9.89 3.70
CA VAL A 72 18.07 -9.07 4.63
C VAL A 72 19.15 -8.23 3.96
N PRO A 73 19.93 -8.76 3.00
CA PRO A 73 21.00 -8.01 2.36
C PRO A 73 20.50 -6.77 1.61
N ILE A 74 19.30 -6.81 1.04
CA ILE A 74 18.75 -5.73 0.21
C ILE A 74 18.32 -4.57 1.08
N PHE A 75 17.62 -4.84 2.17
CA PHE A 75 17.34 -3.83 3.18
C PHE A 75 18.64 -3.20 3.70
N LEU A 76 19.64 -4.01 4.09
CA LEU A 76 20.92 -3.51 4.58
C LEU A 76 21.62 -2.62 3.55
N PHE A 77 21.56 -2.95 2.27
CA PHE A 77 22.10 -2.12 1.20
C PHE A 77 21.47 -0.72 1.19
N HIS A 78 20.13 -0.62 1.18
CA HIS A 78 19.43 0.67 1.21
C HIS A 78 19.71 1.44 2.51
N TYR A 79 19.77 0.73 3.63
CA TYR A 79 20.04 1.31 4.94
C TYR A 79 21.45 1.90 5.03
N VAL A 80 22.49 1.15 4.63
CA VAL A 80 23.88 1.62 4.60
C VAL A 80 24.02 2.84 3.70
N LEU A 81 23.43 2.81 2.51
CA LEU A 81 23.49 3.94 1.57
C LEU A 81 22.88 5.22 2.19
N THR A 82 21.74 5.06 2.86
CA THR A 82 21.03 6.14 3.54
C THR A 82 21.82 6.69 4.73
N VAL A 83 22.42 5.81 5.55
CA VAL A 83 23.26 6.20 6.68
C VAL A 83 24.52 6.92 6.21
N VAL A 84 25.21 6.40 5.19
CA VAL A 84 26.40 7.04 4.60
C VAL A 84 26.06 8.45 4.11
N PHE A 85 24.95 8.61 3.36
CA PHE A 85 24.55 9.94 2.90
C PHE A 85 24.15 10.87 4.06
N SER A 86 23.51 10.34 5.10
CA SER A 86 23.18 11.10 6.31
C SER A 86 24.44 11.58 7.05
N VAL A 87 25.47 10.73 7.17
CA VAL A 87 26.77 11.12 7.72
C VAL A 87 27.42 12.21 6.88
N ILE A 88 27.39 12.10 5.54
CA ILE A 88 27.87 13.16 4.64
C ILE A 88 27.13 14.49 4.94
N LEU A 89 25.81 14.47 5.08
CA LEU A 89 25.04 15.69 5.41
C LEU A 89 25.41 16.26 6.80
N ILE A 90 25.64 15.40 7.80
CA ILE A 90 26.03 15.81 9.16
C ILE A 90 27.42 16.45 9.17
N VAL A 91 28.41 15.82 8.53
CA VAL A 91 29.79 16.33 8.44
C VAL A 91 29.85 17.69 7.73
N ASN A 92 28.98 17.91 6.73
CA ASN A 92 28.85 19.20 6.05
C ASN A 92 28.00 20.23 6.82
N GLY A 93 27.57 19.94 8.05
CA GLY A 93 26.84 20.88 8.92
C GLY A 93 25.37 21.09 8.57
N LEU A 94 24.80 20.25 7.70
CA LEU A 94 23.48 20.47 7.07
C LEU A 94 22.30 19.98 7.90
N PHE A 95 22.55 19.29 9.01
CA PHE A 95 21.48 18.85 9.90
C PHE A 95 20.86 19.98 10.73
N ARG A 96 21.41 21.20 10.68
CA ARG A 96 20.87 22.38 11.36
C ARG A 96 19.63 22.91 10.63
N TRP A 97 18.46 22.45 11.05
CA TRP A 97 17.15 22.77 10.43
C TRP A 97 16.85 24.27 10.31
N HIS A 98 17.33 25.09 11.26
CA HIS A 98 16.99 26.52 11.39
C HIS A 98 18.03 27.49 10.84
N SER A 99 19.18 27.03 10.33
CA SER A 99 20.22 27.95 9.87
C SER A 99 19.90 28.48 8.47
N VAL A 100 19.63 29.79 8.40
CA VAL A 100 19.40 30.56 7.16
C VAL A 100 20.58 30.41 6.18
N THR A 101 21.78 30.16 6.72
CA THR A 101 23.06 30.02 6.01
C THR A 101 23.10 28.87 4.99
N TYR A 102 22.19 27.89 5.06
CA TYR A 102 22.19 26.69 4.19
C TYR A 102 20.93 26.57 3.31
N ALA A 103 20.41 27.71 2.84
CA ALA A 103 19.24 27.74 1.97
C ALA A 103 19.45 26.98 0.64
N ASP A 104 20.66 27.05 0.09
CA ASP A 104 21.01 26.50 -1.23
C ASP A 104 21.24 24.98 -1.22
N GLN A 105 21.41 24.40 -0.02
CA GLN A 105 21.67 22.97 0.16
C GLN A 105 20.41 22.18 0.59
N ARG A 106 19.23 22.80 0.55
CA ARG A 106 17.94 22.14 0.84
C ARG A 106 17.63 20.96 -0.09
N PRO A 107 17.84 21.04 -1.42
CA PRO A 107 17.55 19.91 -2.29
C PRO A 107 18.32 18.65 -1.90
N ALA A 108 19.59 18.80 -1.47
CA ALA A 108 20.39 17.67 -0.98
C ALA A 108 19.81 17.03 0.30
N ARG A 109 19.29 17.84 1.23
CA ARG A 109 18.62 17.33 2.45
C ARG A 109 17.36 16.54 2.13
N TRP A 110 16.57 17.04 1.19
CA TRP A 110 15.34 16.36 0.76
C TRP A 110 15.62 15.04 0.04
N ILE A 111 16.69 14.98 -0.77
CA ILE A 111 17.18 13.71 -1.31
C ILE A 111 17.55 12.73 -0.20
N GLY A 112 18.18 13.22 0.88
CA GLY A 112 18.48 12.38 2.04
C GLY A 112 17.22 11.79 2.67
N LEU A 113 16.15 12.58 2.81
CA LEU A 113 14.86 12.08 3.29
C LEU A 113 14.20 11.08 2.32
N LEU A 114 14.36 11.25 1.01
CA LEU A 114 13.90 10.27 0.03
C LEU A 114 14.68 8.95 0.09
N LEU A 115 15.99 8.99 0.34
CA LEU A 115 16.79 7.79 0.59
C LEU A 115 16.27 7.04 1.82
N TRP A 116 16.02 7.77 2.91
CA TRP A 116 15.36 7.22 4.10
C TRP A 116 13.99 6.63 3.80
N LEU A 117 13.20 7.26 2.91
CA LEU A 117 11.89 6.75 2.51
C LEU A 117 12.02 5.42 1.74
N ILE A 118 12.94 5.32 0.77
CA ILE A 118 13.21 4.07 0.05
C ILE A 118 13.69 2.98 1.03
N SER A 119 14.58 3.32 1.96
CA SER A 119 15.04 2.41 3.00
C SER A 119 13.88 1.93 3.90
N ALA A 120 12.92 2.80 4.22
CA ALA A 120 11.73 2.44 4.97
C ALA A 120 10.82 1.48 4.20
N PHE A 121 10.63 1.69 2.89
CA PHE A 121 9.92 0.74 2.03
C PHE A 121 10.69 -0.57 1.82
N ALA A 122 12.02 -0.56 1.90
CA ALA A 122 12.82 -1.78 1.89
C ALA A 122 12.67 -2.56 3.21
N LEU A 123 12.57 -1.86 4.35
CA LEU A 123 12.33 -2.45 5.67
C LEU A 123 10.99 -3.19 5.74
N ASN A 124 9.97 -2.76 4.98
CA ASN A 124 8.67 -3.44 4.91
C ASN A 124 8.76 -4.94 4.51
N ARG A 125 9.87 -5.36 3.88
CA ARG A 125 10.12 -6.77 3.54
C ARG A 125 10.48 -7.64 4.76
N MET A 126 10.90 -7.01 5.86
CA MET A 126 11.18 -7.68 7.14
C MET A 126 10.09 -7.42 8.17
N LEU A 127 9.72 -6.16 8.31
CA LEU A 127 8.80 -5.66 9.33
C LEU A 127 7.85 -4.70 8.63
N PRO A 128 6.54 -5.01 8.53
CA PRO A 128 5.58 -4.19 7.79
C PRO A 128 5.30 -2.88 8.53
N VAL A 129 6.18 -1.89 8.35
CA VAL A 129 6.01 -0.52 8.87
C VAL A 129 4.84 0.15 8.14
N PHE A 130 4.86 0.09 6.81
CA PHE A 130 3.73 0.44 5.96
C PHE A 130 3.08 -0.82 5.40
N GLN A 131 1.75 -0.81 5.33
CA GLN A 131 1.00 -1.84 4.61
C GLN A 131 1.24 -1.72 3.09
N GLU A 132 0.98 -2.81 2.36
CA GLU A 132 1.23 -2.86 0.91
C GLU A 132 0.40 -1.82 0.18
N SER A 133 1.04 -0.89 -0.54
CA SER A 133 0.32 0.22 -1.17
C SER A 133 -0.46 -0.25 -2.41
N THR A 134 -1.65 0.30 -2.61
CA THR A 134 -2.38 0.16 -3.87
C THR A 134 -1.60 0.77 -5.05
N GLU A 135 -1.85 0.28 -6.27
CA GLU A 135 -1.09 0.71 -7.46
C GLU A 135 -1.09 2.24 -7.67
N TRP A 136 -2.26 2.88 -7.52
CA TRP A 136 -2.37 4.33 -7.67
C TRP A 136 -1.57 5.08 -6.60
N LEU A 137 -1.51 4.54 -5.38
CA LEU A 137 -0.74 5.12 -4.28
C LEU A 137 0.76 4.99 -4.55
N CYS A 138 1.21 3.85 -5.11
CA CYS A 138 2.60 3.68 -5.55
C CYS A 138 3.00 4.76 -6.56
N TRP A 139 2.16 5.01 -7.57
CA TRP A 139 2.39 6.10 -8.53
C TRP A 139 2.39 7.48 -7.86
N ALA A 140 1.48 7.73 -6.92
CA ALA A 140 1.43 8.99 -6.18
C ALA A 140 2.71 9.22 -5.34
N ILE A 141 3.26 8.19 -4.70
CA ILE A 141 4.50 8.26 -3.93
C ILE A 141 5.70 8.50 -4.86
N LEU A 142 5.76 7.84 -6.02
CA LEU A 142 6.81 8.06 -7.02
C LEU A 142 6.77 9.49 -7.58
N LEU A 143 5.58 9.99 -7.92
CA LEU A 143 5.39 11.37 -8.37
C LEU A 143 5.74 12.38 -7.28
N ALA A 144 5.42 12.07 -6.01
CA ALA A 144 5.81 12.90 -4.88
C ALA A 144 7.34 12.96 -4.73
N GLY A 145 8.01 11.81 -4.78
CA GLY A 145 9.48 11.74 -4.77
C GLY A 145 10.12 12.50 -5.93
N ALA A 146 9.61 12.32 -7.15
CA ALA A 146 10.06 13.04 -8.33
C ALA A 146 9.87 14.55 -8.19
N SER A 147 8.76 15.00 -7.60
CA SER A 147 8.49 16.43 -7.34
C SER A 147 9.47 17.02 -6.34
N VAL A 148 9.79 16.27 -5.27
CA VAL A 148 10.78 16.66 -4.27
C VAL A 148 12.17 16.79 -4.88
N VAL A 149 12.55 15.88 -5.80
CA VAL A 149 13.82 15.98 -6.56
C VAL A 149 13.79 17.17 -7.53
N ALA A 150 12.71 17.33 -8.28
CA ALA A 150 12.50 18.41 -9.25
C ALA A 150 12.60 19.81 -8.61
N TYR A 151 12.39 19.92 -7.30
CA TYR A 151 12.63 21.13 -6.54
C TYR A 151 14.05 21.72 -6.71
N GLY A 152 15.05 20.87 -6.96
CA GLY A 152 16.42 21.32 -7.27
C GLY A 152 16.51 22.26 -8.47
N TRP A 153 15.56 22.15 -9.41
CA TRP A 153 15.50 22.97 -10.62
C TRP A 153 14.42 24.06 -10.57
N ARG A 154 13.84 24.37 -9.40
CA ARG A 154 12.72 25.31 -9.28
C ARG A 154 13.02 26.68 -9.90
N ASP A 155 14.26 27.16 -9.77
CA ASP A 155 14.64 28.51 -10.17
C ASP A 155 14.91 28.59 -11.70
N VAL A 156 15.09 27.44 -12.36
CA VAL A 156 15.23 27.30 -13.82
C VAL A 156 13.86 27.28 -14.52
N LEU A 157 12.81 26.84 -13.82
CA LEU A 157 11.48 26.69 -14.39
C LEU A 157 10.81 28.05 -14.65
N PRO A 158 10.06 28.19 -15.76
CA PRO A 158 9.21 29.36 -15.97
C PRO A 158 8.11 29.42 -14.91
N ILE A 159 7.50 30.59 -14.72
CA ILE A 159 6.45 30.83 -13.70
C ILE A 159 5.37 29.73 -13.68
N ARG A 160 4.86 29.32 -14.84
CA ARG A 160 3.87 28.24 -14.94
C ARG A 160 4.44 26.89 -14.51
N GLY A 161 5.68 26.59 -14.88
CA GLY A 161 6.38 25.38 -14.45
C GLY A 161 6.57 25.34 -12.94
N GLN A 162 6.91 26.48 -12.32
CA GLN A 162 6.98 26.60 -10.87
C GLN A 162 5.60 26.40 -10.23
N GLN A 163 4.53 26.98 -10.77
CA GLN A 163 3.18 26.76 -10.25
C GLN A 163 2.78 25.28 -10.29
N VAL A 164 3.07 24.57 -11.38
CA VAL A 164 2.82 23.12 -11.49
C VAL A 164 3.65 22.33 -10.48
N LEU A 165 4.95 22.65 -10.35
CA LEU A 165 5.83 22.02 -9.36
C LEU A 165 5.31 22.23 -7.93
N TYR A 166 4.92 23.45 -7.56
CA TYR A 166 4.39 23.76 -6.23
C TYR A 166 3.02 23.16 -5.97
N ALA A 167 2.18 22.98 -7.01
CA ALA A 167 0.96 22.20 -6.89
C ALA A 167 1.27 20.74 -6.56
N SER A 168 2.20 20.13 -7.30
CA SER A 168 2.62 18.75 -7.05
C SER A 168 3.26 18.57 -5.66
N LEU A 169 4.09 19.52 -5.22
CA LEU A 169 4.67 19.52 -3.87
C LEU A 169 3.62 19.70 -2.77
N ALA A 170 2.58 20.51 -3.00
CA ALA A 170 1.47 20.66 -2.05
C ALA A 170 0.63 19.38 -1.95
N THR A 171 0.39 18.69 -3.06
CA THR A 171 -0.23 17.35 -3.05
C THR A 171 0.66 16.32 -2.33
N SER A 172 1.97 16.37 -2.58
CA SER A 172 2.97 15.53 -1.89
C SER A 172 2.98 15.77 -0.38
N TRP A 173 2.85 17.04 0.05
CA TRP A 173 2.76 17.40 1.45
C TRP A 173 1.53 16.78 2.13
N LEU A 174 0.36 16.82 1.48
CA LEU A 174 -0.84 16.14 1.99
C LEU A 174 -0.63 14.63 2.11
N LEU A 175 0.00 14.01 1.11
CA LEU A 175 0.31 12.58 1.12
C LEU A 175 1.24 12.19 2.28
N PHE A 176 2.37 12.89 2.46
CA PHE A 176 3.29 12.60 3.56
C PHE A 176 2.71 12.94 4.93
N THR A 177 1.87 13.96 5.02
CA THR A 177 1.12 14.27 6.25
C THR A 177 0.17 13.15 6.60
N TYR A 178 -0.58 12.64 5.61
CA TYR A 178 -1.42 11.47 5.79
C TYR A 178 -0.61 10.24 6.25
N GLN A 179 0.53 9.93 5.61
CA GLN A 179 1.38 8.82 6.02
C GLN A 179 1.95 9.00 7.44
N ALA A 180 2.34 10.22 7.80
CA ALA A 180 2.84 10.55 9.14
C ALA A 180 1.74 10.40 10.21
N ILE A 181 0.50 10.72 9.87
CA ILE A 181 -0.67 10.46 10.70
C ILE A 181 -0.85 8.94 10.78
N TYR A 182 -0.98 8.23 9.65
CA TYR A 182 -1.20 6.77 9.57
C TYR A 182 -0.34 5.91 10.51
N ILE A 183 0.92 6.29 10.75
CA ILE A 183 1.86 5.54 11.61
C ILE A 183 2.08 6.13 13.00
N ILE A 184 1.27 7.11 13.44
CA ILE A 184 1.50 7.85 14.70
C ILE A 184 1.54 6.96 15.94
N GLU A 185 0.77 5.86 15.95
CA GLU A 185 0.76 4.90 17.07
C GLU A 185 2.10 4.19 17.25
N LEU A 186 2.93 4.15 16.20
CA LEU A 186 4.28 3.60 16.26
C LEU A 186 5.29 4.59 16.85
N TYR A 187 4.99 5.89 16.95
CA TYR A 187 5.97 6.89 17.39
C TYR A 187 6.46 6.71 18.84
N PRO A 188 5.61 6.39 19.84
CA PRO A 188 6.10 6.16 21.20
C PRO A 188 7.11 5.02 21.25
N ALA A 189 6.77 3.87 20.65
CA ALA A 189 7.67 2.72 20.56
C ALA A 189 8.93 3.05 19.74
N SER A 190 8.78 3.74 18.61
CA SER A 190 9.89 4.12 17.75
C SER A 190 10.87 5.08 18.44
N THR A 191 10.35 5.99 19.26
CA THR A 191 11.16 6.92 20.05
C THR A 191 12.03 6.16 21.03
N LEU A 192 11.46 5.20 21.77
CA LEU A 192 12.21 4.36 22.71
C LEU A 192 13.26 3.50 22.00
N LEU A 193 12.91 2.88 20.86
CA LEU A 193 13.82 2.02 20.09
C LEU A 193 14.88 2.80 19.30
N SER A 194 14.73 4.11 19.12
CA SER A 194 15.64 4.91 18.29
C SER A 194 17.07 4.95 18.85
N ILE A 195 17.20 4.78 20.16
CA ILE A 195 18.47 4.79 20.89
C ILE A 195 19.28 3.51 20.64
N ALA A 196 18.62 2.37 20.37
CA ALA A 196 19.29 1.07 20.34
C ALA A 196 19.90 0.72 18.97
N LEU A 197 19.25 1.08 17.85
CA LEU A 197 19.66 0.59 16.52
C LEU A 197 19.42 1.56 15.35
N GLY A 198 18.82 2.74 15.56
CA GLY A 198 18.51 3.69 14.48
C GLY A 198 17.52 3.20 13.40
N ILE A 199 17.14 1.92 13.40
CA ILE A 199 16.15 1.33 12.47
C ILE A 199 14.76 1.93 12.71
N SER A 200 14.42 2.31 13.94
CA SER A 200 13.13 2.95 14.20
C SER A 200 13.05 4.39 13.67
N LEU A 201 14.16 4.99 13.22
CA LEU A 201 14.13 6.32 12.58
C LEU A 201 13.30 6.32 11.28
N HIS A 202 13.14 5.16 10.63
CA HIS A 202 12.33 5.02 9.43
C HIS A 202 10.87 5.45 9.63
N THR A 203 10.31 5.29 10.84
CA THR A 203 8.92 5.70 11.11
C THR A 203 8.77 7.22 11.14
N PHE A 204 9.82 7.98 11.45
CA PHE A 204 9.76 9.46 11.49
C PHE A 204 9.94 10.12 10.13
N VAL A 205 10.27 9.36 9.08
CA VAL A 205 10.60 9.91 7.75
C VAL A 205 9.43 10.65 7.10
N PRO A 206 8.19 10.11 7.07
CA PRO A 206 7.05 10.85 6.52
C PRO A 206 6.77 12.14 7.28
N LEU A 207 6.94 12.13 8.60
CA LEU A 207 6.79 13.32 9.45
C LEU A 207 7.84 14.39 9.11
N ALA A 208 9.11 14.00 8.97
CA ALA A 208 10.18 14.91 8.58
C ALA A 208 9.94 15.54 7.19
N LEU A 209 9.49 14.74 6.22
CA LEU A 209 9.09 15.22 4.89
C LEU A 209 7.90 16.18 4.97
N SER A 210 6.87 15.86 5.74
CA SER A 210 5.70 16.72 5.93
C SER A 210 6.08 18.07 6.56
N ILE A 211 6.88 18.07 7.64
CA ILE A 211 7.32 19.32 8.29
C ILE A 211 8.18 20.14 7.32
N GLY A 212 9.15 19.51 6.66
CA GLY A 212 10.08 20.19 5.75
C GLY A 212 9.39 20.82 4.54
N LEU A 213 8.46 20.08 3.92
CA LEU A 213 7.68 20.58 2.79
C LEU A 213 6.67 21.65 3.24
N GLY A 214 5.96 21.43 4.33
CA GLY A 214 4.94 22.36 4.85
C GLY A 214 5.53 23.72 5.18
N GLN A 215 6.66 23.75 5.90
CA GLN A 215 7.39 24.98 6.21
C GLN A 215 7.82 25.71 4.94
N ARG A 216 8.27 24.99 3.91
CA ARG A 216 8.73 25.60 2.67
C ARG A 216 7.59 26.13 1.81
N LEU A 217 6.53 25.35 1.62
CA LEU A 217 5.32 25.77 0.92
C LEU A 217 4.75 27.05 1.56
N TRP A 218 4.71 27.10 2.89
CA TRP A 218 4.26 28.28 3.62
C TRP A 218 5.14 29.51 3.38
N LYS A 219 6.46 29.36 3.52
CA LYS A 219 7.42 30.46 3.30
C LYS A 219 7.34 30.99 1.87
N ASP A 220 7.29 30.10 0.88
CA ASP A 220 7.33 30.47 -0.53
C ASP A 220 6.01 31.06 -1.00
N ALA A 221 4.87 30.52 -0.54
CA ALA A 221 3.58 31.11 -0.79
C ALA A 221 3.48 32.53 -0.21
N ARG A 222 4.10 32.79 0.94
CA ARG A 222 4.14 34.15 1.52
C ARG A 222 5.02 35.10 0.71
N GLN A 223 6.25 34.68 0.39
CA GLN A 223 7.26 35.51 -0.27
C GLN A 223 6.99 35.73 -1.77
N LYS A 224 6.44 34.75 -2.48
CA LYS A 224 6.25 34.78 -3.94
C LYS A 224 4.76 34.62 -4.28
N PRO A 225 4.01 35.73 -4.48
CA PRO A 225 2.56 35.69 -4.65
C PRO A 225 2.08 34.81 -5.81
N TYR A 226 2.85 34.75 -6.91
CA TYR A 226 2.51 33.94 -8.08
C TYR A 226 2.50 32.43 -7.79
N LEU A 227 3.18 31.95 -6.75
CA LEU A 227 3.18 30.53 -6.35
C LEU A 227 1.93 30.13 -5.55
N ARG A 228 1.20 31.12 -4.98
CA ARG A 228 0.02 30.85 -4.13
C ARG A 228 -1.06 30.08 -4.87
N SER A 229 -1.25 30.33 -6.16
CA SER A 229 -2.22 29.61 -7.00
C SER A 229 -1.88 28.13 -7.11
N GLY A 230 -0.62 27.81 -7.40
CA GLY A 230 -0.13 26.43 -7.47
C GLY A 230 -0.32 25.70 -6.14
N VAL A 231 0.11 26.31 -5.02
CA VAL A 231 -0.07 25.73 -3.68
C VAL A 231 -1.54 25.50 -3.34
N ARG A 232 -2.42 26.49 -3.57
CA ARG A 232 -3.86 26.36 -3.31
C ARG A 232 -4.47 25.24 -4.15
N PHE A 233 -4.15 25.17 -5.44
CA PHE A 233 -4.64 24.13 -6.32
C PHE A 233 -4.19 22.73 -5.84
N GLY A 234 -2.90 22.58 -5.53
CA GLY A 234 -2.34 21.32 -5.05
C GLY A 234 -2.87 20.85 -3.68
N LEU A 235 -3.43 21.76 -2.87
CA LEU A 235 -4.15 21.42 -1.64
C LEU A 235 -5.62 21.11 -1.88
N ILE A 236 -6.32 21.97 -2.62
CA ILE A 236 -7.77 21.87 -2.83
C ILE A 236 -8.12 20.66 -3.69
N ALA A 237 -7.42 20.44 -4.81
CA ALA A 237 -7.75 19.36 -5.75
C ALA A 237 -7.79 17.96 -5.11
N PRO A 238 -6.75 17.49 -4.37
CA PRO A 238 -6.82 16.19 -3.70
C PRO A 238 -7.86 16.15 -2.58
N LEU A 239 -8.06 17.24 -1.83
CA LEU A 239 -9.10 17.30 -0.78
C LEU A 239 -10.51 17.21 -1.37
N THR A 240 -10.76 17.87 -2.52
CA THR A 240 -12.02 17.74 -3.25
C THR A 240 -12.21 16.32 -3.76
N ALA A 241 -11.17 15.67 -4.31
CA ALA A 241 -11.25 14.28 -4.75
C ALA A 241 -11.60 13.33 -3.59
N VAL A 242 -11.00 13.53 -2.40
CA VAL A 242 -11.36 12.79 -1.19
C VAL A 242 -12.83 13.06 -0.82
N GLY A 243 -13.28 14.31 -0.82
CA GLY A 243 -14.68 14.66 -0.53
C GLY A 243 -15.68 14.00 -1.48
N LEU A 244 -15.41 14.00 -2.79
CA LEU A 244 -16.24 13.32 -3.79
C LEU A 244 -16.26 11.80 -3.57
N PHE A 245 -15.11 11.21 -3.23
CA PHE A 245 -15.03 9.79 -2.88
C PHE A 245 -15.89 9.47 -1.65
N LEU A 246 -15.83 10.29 -0.60
CA LEU A 246 -16.61 10.10 0.62
C LEU A 246 -18.12 10.20 0.37
N ILE A 247 -18.57 11.16 -0.45
CA ILE A 247 -19.98 11.27 -0.86
C ILE A 247 -20.42 10.01 -1.60
N GLY A 248 -19.60 9.53 -2.55
CA GLY A 248 -19.88 8.27 -3.22
C GLY A 248 -19.96 7.10 -2.24
N TRP A 249 -19.04 7.05 -1.28
CA TRP A 249 -18.92 5.98 -0.30
C TRP A 249 -20.15 5.94 0.61
N GLU A 250 -20.62 7.09 1.06
CA GLU A 250 -21.88 7.24 1.80
C GLU A 250 -23.04 6.66 1.01
N PHE A 251 -23.20 7.01 -0.28
CA PHE A 251 -24.24 6.42 -1.13
C PHE A 251 -24.09 4.90 -1.31
N ALA A 252 -22.87 4.35 -1.27
CA ALA A 252 -22.67 2.90 -1.30
C ALA A 252 -23.08 2.24 0.02
N VAL A 253 -22.71 2.82 1.16
CA VAL A 253 -23.11 2.37 2.50
C VAL A 253 -24.64 2.36 2.62
N ASP A 254 -25.28 3.48 2.26
CA ASP A 254 -26.72 3.66 2.26
C ASP A 254 -27.45 2.62 1.41
N ARG A 255 -26.91 2.30 0.23
CA ARG A 255 -27.49 1.28 -0.65
C ARG A 255 -27.41 -0.11 -0.04
N VAL A 256 -26.27 -0.47 0.54
CA VAL A 256 -26.09 -1.77 1.24
C VAL A 256 -27.04 -1.87 2.42
N GLU A 257 -27.18 -0.82 3.22
CA GLU A 257 -28.06 -0.80 4.38
C GLU A 257 -29.54 -0.87 3.99
N LYS A 258 -29.97 -0.10 2.98
CA LYS A 258 -31.34 -0.15 2.44
C LYS A 258 -31.67 -1.53 1.85
N ALA A 259 -30.76 -2.12 1.06
CA ALA A 259 -30.95 -3.46 0.51
C ALA A 259 -31.13 -4.51 1.63
N ARG A 260 -30.38 -4.37 2.73
CA ARG A 260 -30.51 -5.23 3.91
C ARG A 260 -31.84 -5.04 4.63
N LEU A 261 -32.24 -3.80 4.90
CA LEU A 261 -33.53 -3.51 5.55
C LEU A 261 -34.72 -4.02 4.72
N HIS A 262 -34.64 -3.89 3.39
CA HIS A 262 -35.63 -4.47 2.48
C HIS A 262 -35.64 -6.01 2.50
N ALA A 263 -34.47 -6.66 2.62
CA ALA A 263 -34.39 -8.12 2.76
C ALA A 263 -35.04 -8.61 4.07
N ILE A 264 -34.81 -7.91 5.18
CA ILE A 264 -35.40 -8.25 6.50
C ILE A 264 -36.92 -8.11 6.47
N THR A 265 -37.45 -7.07 5.81
CA THR A 265 -38.90 -6.81 5.74
C THR A 265 -39.64 -7.71 4.76
N ARG A 266 -38.96 -8.25 3.73
CA ARG A 266 -39.52 -9.19 2.74
C ARG A 266 -39.29 -10.66 3.10
N ARG A 267 -39.13 -10.98 4.38
CA ARG A 267 -38.87 -12.34 4.90
C ARG A 267 -40.09 -13.26 4.77
N THR A 268 -40.50 -13.51 3.53
CA THR A 268 -41.60 -14.39 3.13
C THR A 268 -41.13 -15.55 2.24
N THR A 269 -39.82 -15.63 1.95
CA THR A 269 -39.19 -16.60 1.05
C THR A 269 -38.15 -17.45 1.78
N ASP A 270 -37.95 -18.70 1.35
CA ASP A 270 -36.98 -19.66 1.91
C ASP A 270 -35.49 -19.26 1.71
N LEU A 271 -35.22 -18.10 1.12
CA LEU A 271 -33.88 -17.63 0.80
C LEU A 271 -33.26 -16.86 1.98
N PRO A 272 -31.96 -17.07 2.27
CA PRO A 272 -31.26 -16.29 3.29
C PRO A 272 -31.25 -14.79 3.03
N GLU A 273 -31.24 -13.99 4.09
CA GLU A 273 -31.32 -12.51 4.05
C GLU A 273 -30.22 -11.86 3.20
N TRP A 274 -28.99 -12.37 3.27
CA TRP A 274 -27.88 -11.88 2.47
C TRP A 274 -28.05 -12.15 0.96
N VAL A 275 -28.75 -13.23 0.57
CA VAL A 275 -29.06 -13.50 -0.85
C VAL A 275 -30.05 -12.47 -1.37
N LEU A 276 -31.11 -12.20 -0.59
CA LEU A 276 -32.14 -11.23 -0.95
C LEU A 276 -31.58 -9.80 -1.03
N ALA A 277 -30.66 -9.46 -0.13
CA ALA A 277 -29.97 -8.17 -0.16
C ALA A 277 -29.02 -8.07 -1.37
N ALA A 278 -28.26 -9.12 -1.67
CA ALA A 278 -27.35 -9.15 -2.81
C ALA A 278 -28.05 -9.00 -4.16
N GLN A 279 -29.26 -9.55 -4.32
CA GLN A 279 -30.07 -9.38 -5.54
C GLN A 279 -30.42 -7.91 -5.85
N GLN A 280 -30.43 -7.04 -4.84
CA GLN A 280 -30.74 -5.61 -4.99
C GLN A 280 -29.48 -4.76 -5.16
N LEU A 281 -28.30 -5.34 -4.98
CA LEU A 281 -27.03 -4.62 -5.01
C LEU A 281 -26.38 -4.72 -6.38
N GLU A 282 -26.11 -3.56 -6.97
CA GLU A 282 -25.33 -3.48 -8.19
C GLU A 282 -23.84 -3.74 -7.90
N ASN A 283 -23.21 -4.55 -8.76
CA ASN A 283 -21.77 -4.73 -8.77
C ASN A 283 -21.08 -3.51 -9.40
N ASN A 284 -21.00 -2.42 -8.64
CA ASN A 284 -20.21 -1.25 -9.00
C ASN A 284 -18.87 -1.22 -8.24
N TRP A 285 -17.90 -0.46 -8.77
CA TRP A 285 -16.53 -0.43 -8.25
C TRP A 285 -16.46 -0.02 -6.76
N LEU A 286 -17.38 0.84 -6.32
CA LEU A 286 -17.38 1.40 -4.97
C LEU A 286 -18.03 0.45 -3.95
N THR A 287 -19.14 -0.20 -4.33
CA THR A 287 -19.78 -1.29 -3.56
C THR A 287 -18.80 -2.44 -3.37
N ASN A 288 -18.08 -2.84 -4.43
CA ASN A 288 -17.06 -3.89 -4.33
C ASN A 288 -15.93 -3.48 -3.37
N ARG A 289 -15.45 -2.23 -3.47
CA ARG A 289 -14.39 -1.70 -2.58
C ARG A 289 -14.84 -1.58 -1.12
N LEU A 290 -16.09 -1.18 -0.88
CA LEU A 290 -16.75 -1.18 0.43
C LEU A 290 -16.80 -2.59 1.02
N LEU A 291 -17.30 -3.56 0.26
CA LEU A 291 -17.42 -4.96 0.70
C LEU A 291 -16.06 -5.67 0.84
N ARG A 292 -15.01 -5.19 0.18
CA ARG A 292 -13.62 -5.68 0.36
C ARG A 292 -12.88 -5.01 1.53
N SER A 293 -13.44 -3.95 2.14
CA SER A 293 -12.81 -3.25 3.27
C SER A 293 -12.68 -4.15 4.50
N GLY A 294 -11.53 -4.11 5.18
CA GLY A 294 -11.20 -4.96 6.33
C GLY A 294 -10.59 -6.31 5.97
N ARG A 295 -10.72 -6.75 4.71
CA ARG A 295 -10.15 -8.00 4.18
C ARG A 295 -9.01 -7.74 3.21
N VAL A 296 -9.33 -7.16 2.06
CA VAL A 296 -8.34 -6.82 1.03
C VAL A 296 -7.75 -5.46 1.35
N TYR A 297 -8.58 -4.50 1.75
CA TYR A 297 -8.13 -3.17 2.11
C TYR A 297 -8.02 -3.03 3.63
N ASP A 298 -6.94 -2.39 4.08
CA ASP A 298 -6.77 -1.99 5.47
C ASP A 298 -7.84 -0.96 5.88
N LYS A 299 -8.40 -1.09 7.09
CA LYS A 299 -9.31 -0.11 7.70
C LYS A 299 -8.55 0.96 8.50
N GLY A 300 -7.23 0.82 8.60
CA GLY A 300 -6.33 1.71 9.30
C GLY A 300 -6.01 1.21 10.70
N ARG A 301 -4.83 1.57 11.20
CA ARG A 301 -4.35 1.17 12.54
C ARG A 301 -4.95 2.00 13.68
N PHE A 302 -5.56 3.14 13.33
CA PHE A 302 -5.97 4.18 14.26
C PHE A 302 -7.11 3.83 15.22
N PHE A 303 -6.80 3.83 16.52
CA PHE A 303 -7.76 3.83 17.63
C PHE A 303 -8.76 2.66 17.61
N ASP A 304 -8.35 1.46 17.16
CA ASP A 304 -9.23 0.29 17.13
C ASP A 304 -9.30 -0.47 18.48
N GLY A 305 -8.77 0.12 19.55
CA GLY A 305 -8.83 -0.45 20.91
C GLY A 305 -7.98 -1.71 21.13
N SER A 306 -7.51 -2.37 20.08
CA SER A 306 -6.53 -3.46 20.11
C SER A 306 -5.14 -2.89 20.38
N GLY A 307 -4.56 -3.20 21.56
CA GLY A 307 -3.41 -2.51 22.13
C GLY A 307 -2.17 -2.37 21.22
N TRP A 308 -1.42 -1.28 21.42
CA TRP A 308 -0.08 -0.95 20.86
C TRP A 308 0.22 -1.30 19.38
N GLY A 309 -0.79 -1.63 18.56
CA GLY A 309 -0.63 -1.98 17.14
C GLY A 309 0.28 -3.19 16.87
N MET A 310 0.60 -4.01 17.88
CA MET A 310 1.56 -5.12 17.75
C MET A 310 0.93 -6.44 17.28
N GLU A 311 -0.38 -6.61 17.41
CA GLU A 311 -1.08 -7.86 17.03
C GLU A 311 -1.03 -8.11 15.51
N ASN A 312 -0.96 -7.05 14.69
CA ASN A 312 -0.91 -7.11 13.23
C ASN A 312 0.52 -7.12 12.64
N LEU A 313 1.56 -7.28 13.46
CA LEU A 313 2.96 -7.36 12.99
C LEU A 313 3.37 -8.77 12.55
N SER A 314 2.50 -9.77 12.74
CA SER A 314 2.81 -11.14 12.35
C SER A 314 2.60 -11.33 10.83
N ALA A 315 3.68 -11.68 10.12
CA ALA A 315 3.75 -11.85 8.67
C ALA A 315 2.93 -13.03 8.09
N ARG A 316 1.95 -13.54 8.85
CA ARG A 316 1.23 -14.80 8.56
C ARG A 316 -0.15 -14.59 7.93
N ASP A 317 -0.72 -13.40 8.02
CA ASP A 317 -1.91 -13.02 7.25
C ASP A 317 -1.49 -12.36 5.94
N ASP A 318 -2.26 -12.56 4.86
CA ASP A 318 -2.05 -11.84 3.60
C ASP A 318 -2.03 -10.32 3.90
N ALA A 319 -0.97 -9.64 3.46
CA ALA A 319 -0.79 -8.22 3.74
C ALA A 319 -1.95 -7.43 3.12
N LYS A 320 -2.77 -6.80 3.96
CA LYS A 320 -3.86 -5.94 3.50
C LYS A 320 -3.29 -4.78 2.70
N GLN A 321 -3.97 -4.44 1.61
CA GLN A 321 -3.61 -3.29 0.80
C GLN A 321 -4.01 -1.99 1.48
N HIS A 322 -3.09 -1.04 1.48
CA HIS A 322 -3.28 0.31 1.95
C HIS A 322 -3.84 1.19 0.83
N ASP A 323 -5.10 1.60 1.02
CA ASP A 323 -5.75 2.61 0.20
C ASP A 323 -6.21 3.77 1.10
N PRO A 324 -5.57 4.95 1.00
CA PRO A 324 -5.92 6.10 1.82
C PRO A 324 -7.38 6.51 1.76
N LEU A 325 -8.01 6.39 0.58
CA LEU A 325 -9.42 6.75 0.41
C LEU A 325 -10.32 5.77 1.16
N VAL A 326 -10.01 4.47 1.08
CA VAL A 326 -10.75 3.42 1.81
C VAL A 326 -10.56 3.57 3.31
N VAL A 327 -9.32 3.76 3.79
CA VAL A 327 -9.02 3.93 5.22
C VAL A 327 -9.78 5.12 5.81
N ILE A 328 -9.74 6.27 5.12
CA ILE A 328 -10.47 7.48 5.55
C ILE A 328 -11.97 7.20 5.56
N ALA A 329 -12.51 6.64 4.47
CA ALA A 329 -13.94 6.40 4.34
C ALA A 329 -14.46 5.36 5.35
N SER A 330 -13.77 4.24 5.55
CA SER A 330 -14.17 3.22 6.52
C SER A 330 -14.16 3.73 7.96
N ARG A 331 -13.36 4.77 8.25
CA ARG A 331 -13.30 5.38 9.57
C ARG A 331 -14.43 6.37 9.82
N PHE A 332 -14.74 7.24 8.85
CA PHE A 332 -15.78 8.25 8.99
C PHE A 332 -17.19 7.72 8.71
N LEU A 333 -17.30 6.72 7.83
CA LEU A 333 -18.55 6.13 7.37
C LEU A 333 -18.45 4.59 7.48
N PRO A 334 -18.39 4.05 8.71
CA PRO A 334 -18.30 2.62 8.93
C PRO A 334 -19.61 1.93 8.51
N LEU A 335 -19.49 0.74 7.93
CA LEU A 335 -20.65 -0.09 7.62
C LEU A 335 -21.28 -0.57 8.94
N SER A 336 -22.50 -0.12 9.24
CA SER A 336 -23.17 -0.41 10.49
C SER A 336 -23.55 -1.90 10.60
N ASN A 337 -23.25 -2.51 11.76
CA ASN A 337 -23.89 -3.73 12.25
C ASN A 337 -23.86 -4.95 11.28
N THR A 338 -22.85 -5.04 10.41
CA THR A 338 -22.66 -6.19 9.52
C THR A 338 -21.50 -7.00 10.06
N SER A 339 -21.75 -8.25 10.43
CA SER A 339 -20.65 -9.13 10.84
C SER A 339 -19.71 -9.34 9.65
N ASP A 340 -18.41 -9.50 9.89
CA ASP A 340 -17.45 -9.74 8.80
C ASP A 340 -17.92 -10.92 7.91
N ASP A 341 -18.50 -11.97 8.50
CA ASP A 341 -19.06 -13.14 7.80
C ASP A 341 -20.21 -12.78 6.84
N GLU A 342 -21.12 -11.91 7.23
CA GLU A 342 -22.20 -11.44 6.36
C GLU A 342 -21.67 -10.59 5.20
N GLN A 343 -20.69 -9.72 5.46
CA GLN A 343 -20.02 -8.95 4.42
C GLN A 343 -19.34 -9.87 3.39
N LEU A 344 -18.82 -11.03 3.83
CA LEU A 344 -18.24 -12.04 2.94
C LEU A 344 -19.29 -12.69 2.06
N LYS A 345 -20.41 -13.09 2.67
CA LYS A 345 -21.52 -13.72 1.96
C LYS A 345 -22.10 -12.79 0.90
N LEU A 346 -22.31 -11.52 1.23
CA LEU A 346 -22.73 -10.49 0.26
C LEU A 346 -21.71 -10.33 -0.87
N LEU A 347 -20.43 -10.21 -0.52
CA LEU A 347 -19.35 -10.06 -1.50
C LEU A 347 -19.27 -11.26 -2.45
N ARG A 348 -19.44 -12.49 -1.95
CA ARG A 348 -19.44 -13.72 -2.77
C ARG A 348 -20.56 -13.73 -3.80
N VAL A 349 -21.75 -13.22 -3.48
CA VAL A 349 -22.87 -13.18 -4.45
C VAL A 349 -22.69 -12.09 -5.49
N ILE A 350 -22.27 -10.89 -5.05
CA ILE A 350 -22.23 -9.69 -5.91
C ILE A 350 -20.97 -9.68 -6.80
N SER A 351 -19.84 -10.17 -6.29
CA SER A 351 -18.59 -10.23 -7.04
C SER A 351 -18.65 -11.37 -8.07
N ASN A 352 -18.41 -11.08 -9.34
CA ASN A 352 -18.11 -12.12 -10.34
C ASN A 352 -16.68 -12.67 -10.17
N GLU A 353 -15.82 -11.99 -9.41
CA GLU A 353 -14.46 -12.42 -9.06
C GLU A 353 -14.45 -13.15 -7.72
N GLN A 354 -15.15 -14.27 -7.64
CA GLN A 354 -15.39 -14.97 -6.37
C GLN A 354 -14.12 -15.63 -5.80
N HIS A 355 -13.07 -15.76 -6.61
CA HIS A 355 -11.78 -16.33 -6.20
C HIS A 355 -11.05 -15.50 -5.13
N GLY A 356 -11.10 -14.16 -5.23
CA GLY A 356 -10.50 -13.25 -4.24
C GLY A 356 -11.36 -13.01 -2.99
N THR A 357 -12.55 -13.62 -2.94
CA THR A 357 -13.55 -13.46 -1.87
C THR A 357 -13.68 -14.71 -1.01
N GLU A 358 -12.87 -15.72 -1.28
CA GLU A 358 -12.78 -16.90 -0.44
C GLU A 358 -11.90 -16.59 0.78
N GLU A 359 -12.39 -16.94 1.96
CA GLU A 359 -11.59 -16.89 3.19
C GLU A 359 -10.37 -17.79 3.03
N LYS A 360 -9.18 -17.18 3.03
CA LYS A 360 -7.90 -17.87 3.17
C LYS A 360 -7.44 -17.73 4.61
N PHE A 361 -6.96 -18.84 5.17
CA PHE A 361 -6.41 -18.88 6.52
C PHE A 361 -4.90 -18.59 6.53
N TRP A 362 -4.23 -18.81 5.40
CA TRP A 362 -2.79 -18.57 5.24
C TRP A 362 -2.49 -17.91 3.89
N THR A 363 -1.36 -17.22 3.83
CA THR A 363 -0.80 -16.67 2.59
C THR A 363 -0.53 -17.79 1.58
N GLY A 364 -0.63 -17.48 0.29
CA GLY A 364 -0.25 -18.36 -0.82
C GLY A 364 0.74 -17.71 -1.78
N ARG A 365 1.56 -16.78 -1.27
CA ARG A 365 2.38 -15.85 -2.09
C ARG A 365 3.63 -16.52 -2.65
N HIS A 366 4.06 -17.64 -2.09
CA HIS A 366 5.24 -18.41 -2.50
C HIS A 366 4.84 -19.72 -3.19
N LEU A 367 3.55 -19.90 -3.50
CA LEU A 367 3.06 -21.07 -4.23
C LEU A 367 3.13 -20.84 -5.74
N THR A 368 3.71 -21.80 -6.44
CA THR A 368 3.65 -21.87 -7.90
C THR A 368 2.97 -23.15 -8.36
N VAL A 369 2.16 -23.01 -9.41
CA VAL A 369 1.60 -24.17 -10.12
C VAL A 369 2.64 -24.61 -11.15
N GLN A 370 3.23 -25.78 -10.95
CA GLN A 370 4.21 -26.33 -11.88
C GLN A 370 3.54 -26.89 -13.13
N ASP A 371 2.44 -27.62 -12.93
CA ASP A 371 1.77 -28.33 -14.02
C ASP A 371 0.28 -28.50 -13.71
N VAL A 372 -0.52 -28.48 -14.78
CA VAL A 372 -1.97 -28.72 -14.77
C VAL A 372 -2.30 -29.66 -15.91
N VAL A 373 -2.52 -30.93 -15.57
CA VAL A 373 -2.91 -31.96 -16.54
C VAL A 373 -4.41 -32.20 -16.42
N SER A 374 -5.13 -32.07 -17.54
CA SER A 374 -6.56 -32.42 -17.62
C SER A 374 -6.73 -33.57 -18.60
N GLN A 375 -7.24 -34.71 -18.13
CA GLN A 375 -7.56 -35.87 -18.95
C GLN A 375 -9.06 -36.03 -19.04
N VAL A 376 -9.60 -36.06 -20.26
CA VAL A 376 -11.04 -36.22 -20.50
C VAL A 376 -11.27 -37.51 -21.28
N ARG A 377 -12.11 -38.39 -20.73
CA ARG A 377 -12.56 -39.63 -21.37
C ARG A 377 -14.05 -39.53 -21.60
N ILE A 378 -14.48 -39.73 -22.84
CA ILE A 378 -15.89 -39.62 -23.25
C ILE A 378 -16.32 -40.98 -23.77
N TRP A 379 -17.44 -41.49 -23.25
CA TRP A 379 -18.09 -42.70 -23.74
C TRP A 379 -19.49 -42.35 -24.23
N PRO A 380 -19.63 -41.98 -25.52
CA PRO A 380 -20.91 -41.58 -26.09
C PRO A 380 -22.01 -42.64 -25.93
N GLN A 381 -21.65 -43.92 -26.04
CA GLN A 381 -22.56 -45.05 -25.86
C GLN A 381 -23.19 -45.12 -24.47
N PHE A 382 -22.51 -44.58 -23.45
CA PHE A 382 -22.99 -44.51 -22.07
C PHE A 382 -23.44 -43.10 -21.68
N ARG A 383 -23.35 -42.11 -22.59
CA ARG A 383 -23.57 -40.68 -22.32
C ARG A 383 -22.78 -40.20 -21.10
N LEU A 384 -21.59 -40.75 -20.90
CA LEU A 384 -20.74 -40.51 -19.74
C LEU A 384 -19.46 -39.78 -20.18
N SER A 385 -19.09 -38.74 -19.42
CA SER A 385 -17.78 -38.12 -19.50
C SER A 385 -17.09 -38.21 -18.14
N TYR A 386 -15.84 -38.67 -18.12
CA TYR A 386 -14.97 -38.64 -16.96
C TYR A 386 -13.86 -37.61 -17.20
N THR A 387 -13.65 -36.73 -16.24
CA THR A 387 -12.57 -35.73 -16.27
C THR A 387 -11.71 -35.90 -15.03
N GLU A 388 -10.42 -36.08 -15.23
CA GLU A 388 -9.40 -36.11 -14.18
C GLU A 388 -8.49 -34.91 -14.33
N LYS A 389 -8.27 -34.18 -13.24
CA LYS A 389 -7.42 -32.98 -13.22
C LYS A 389 -6.35 -33.13 -12.17
N THR A 390 -5.10 -33.20 -12.60
CA THR A 390 -3.93 -33.29 -11.73
C THR A 390 -3.25 -31.93 -11.70
N ILE A 391 -3.04 -31.39 -10.51
CA ILE A 391 -2.40 -30.08 -10.30
C ILE A 391 -1.19 -30.31 -9.41
N ARG A 392 -0.02 -29.90 -9.90
CA ARG A 392 1.22 -29.96 -9.13
C ARG A 392 1.55 -28.56 -8.62
N ILE A 393 1.62 -28.44 -7.31
CA ILE A 393 1.88 -27.18 -6.61
C ILE A 393 3.24 -27.31 -5.94
N GLN A 394 4.05 -26.27 -6.03
CA GLN A 394 5.31 -26.16 -5.32
C GLN A 394 5.23 -24.99 -4.35
N ASN A 395 5.58 -25.26 -3.09
CA ASN A 395 5.85 -24.22 -2.10
C ASN A 395 7.33 -23.82 -2.20
N HIS A 396 7.60 -22.54 -2.43
CA HIS A 396 8.97 -22.00 -2.44
C HIS A 396 9.41 -21.44 -1.08
N GLN A 397 8.53 -21.45 -0.09
CA GLN A 397 8.85 -20.96 1.24
C GLN A 397 9.79 -21.93 1.97
N ASN A 398 10.93 -21.42 2.47
CA ASN A 398 11.91 -22.25 3.18
C ASN A 398 11.42 -22.72 4.56
N PHE A 399 10.51 -21.97 5.19
CA PHE A 399 9.95 -22.28 6.51
C PHE A 399 8.49 -21.86 6.60
N GLY A 400 7.58 -22.83 6.59
CA GLY A 400 6.15 -22.62 6.83
C GLY A 400 5.27 -23.13 5.70
N SER A 401 4.06 -23.53 6.07
CA SER A 401 3.03 -23.97 5.13
C SER A 401 2.23 -22.77 4.60
N GLU A 402 1.78 -22.87 3.36
CA GLU A 402 0.94 -21.87 2.69
C GLU A 402 -0.37 -22.51 2.22
N GLU A 403 -1.38 -21.70 1.88
CA GLU A 403 -2.66 -22.18 1.38
C GLU A 403 -2.84 -21.89 -0.10
N ALA A 404 -2.95 -22.95 -0.90
CA ALA A 404 -3.39 -22.87 -2.29
C ALA A 404 -4.92 -22.91 -2.35
N LEU A 405 -5.48 -22.00 -3.14
CA LEU A 405 -6.90 -21.96 -3.46
C LEU A 405 -7.06 -22.11 -4.97
N PHE A 406 -7.91 -23.04 -5.40
CA PHE A 406 -8.30 -23.18 -6.81
C PHE A 406 -9.80 -23.16 -6.94
N THR A 407 -10.28 -22.59 -8.03
CA THR A 407 -11.71 -22.58 -8.37
C THR A 407 -11.88 -23.17 -9.76
N PHE A 408 -12.80 -24.13 -9.90
CA PHE A 408 -13.09 -24.81 -11.17
C PHE A 408 -14.56 -24.69 -11.52
N HIS A 409 -14.83 -24.49 -12.80
CA HIS A 409 -16.16 -24.61 -13.39
C HIS A 409 -16.32 -26.00 -14.01
N LEU A 410 -17.32 -26.73 -13.55
CA LEU A 410 -17.66 -28.06 -14.02
C LEU A 410 -18.71 -27.97 -15.13
N PRO A 411 -18.72 -28.88 -16.12
CA PRO A 411 -19.84 -28.99 -17.04
C PRO A 411 -21.15 -29.27 -16.29
N ALA A 412 -22.27 -28.73 -16.76
CA ALA A 412 -23.58 -28.96 -16.15
C ALA A 412 -23.88 -30.47 -16.05
N GLY A 413 -24.38 -30.91 -14.89
CA GLY A 413 -24.62 -32.33 -14.61
C GLY A 413 -23.40 -33.15 -14.16
N SER A 414 -22.22 -32.53 -14.08
CA SER A 414 -21.02 -33.18 -13.52
C SER A 414 -21.06 -33.16 -11.99
N VAL A 415 -20.44 -34.15 -11.36
CA VAL A 415 -20.25 -34.23 -9.91
C VAL A 415 -18.80 -34.61 -9.63
N VAL A 416 -18.21 -34.04 -8.57
CA VAL A 416 -16.89 -34.47 -8.10
C VAL A 416 -17.03 -35.82 -7.40
N SER A 417 -16.45 -36.86 -7.99
CA SER A 417 -16.51 -38.22 -7.45
C SER A 417 -15.39 -38.53 -6.47
N SER A 418 -14.23 -37.90 -6.63
CA SER A 418 -13.02 -38.22 -5.85
C SER A 418 -12.04 -37.05 -5.82
N MET A 419 -11.27 -37.00 -4.74
CA MET A 419 -10.09 -36.16 -4.60
C MET A 419 -9.02 -36.97 -3.87
N SER A 420 -7.78 -36.85 -4.30
CA SER A 420 -6.64 -37.41 -3.59
C SER A 420 -5.54 -36.36 -3.53
N LEU A 421 -4.82 -36.32 -2.41
CA LEU A 421 -3.61 -35.54 -2.26
C LEU A 421 -2.41 -36.48 -2.29
N TRP A 422 -1.38 -36.11 -3.04
CA TRP A 422 -0.13 -36.87 -3.05
C TRP A 422 0.88 -36.18 -2.14
N VAL A 423 1.20 -36.82 -1.02
CA VAL A 423 2.17 -36.30 -0.04
C VAL A 423 3.35 -37.25 0.02
N ASN A 424 4.57 -36.76 -0.25
CA ASN A 424 5.79 -37.56 -0.25
C ASN A 424 5.72 -38.83 -1.12
N GLY A 425 5.06 -38.74 -2.28
CA GLY A 425 4.90 -39.86 -3.22
C GLY A 425 3.84 -40.90 -2.85
N LYS A 426 3.09 -40.67 -1.76
CA LYS A 426 1.97 -41.52 -1.35
C LYS A 426 0.64 -40.82 -1.61
N GLU A 427 -0.30 -41.54 -2.21
CA GLU A 427 -1.68 -41.08 -2.39
C GLU A 427 -2.45 -41.16 -1.07
N GLU A 428 -3.05 -40.05 -0.66
CA GLU A 428 -3.95 -39.93 0.47
C GLU A 428 -5.34 -39.52 -0.04
N PRO A 429 -6.29 -40.47 -0.15
CA PRO A 429 -7.62 -40.20 -0.68
C PRO A 429 -8.47 -39.41 0.31
N ALA A 430 -9.21 -38.43 -0.19
CA ALA A 430 -10.14 -37.64 0.60
C ALA A 430 -11.40 -38.45 0.96
N ARG A 431 -12.02 -38.08 2.08
CA ARG A 431 -13.28 -38.69 2.55
C ARG A 431 -14.44 -37.75 2.31
N LEU A 432 -15.51 -38.26 1.69
CA LEU A 432 -16.76 -37.52 1.54
C LEU A 432 -17.46 -37.39 2.90
N THR A 433 -17.83 -36.17 3.29
CA THR A 433 -18.53 -35.87 4.55
C THR A 433 -19.41 -34.64 4.38
N THR A 434 -20.22 -34.32 5.39
CA THR A 434 -21.00 -33.08 5.42
C THR A 434 -20.08 -31.84 5.45
N VAL A 435 -20.53 -30.76 4.81
CA VAL A 435 -19.79 -29.49 4.70
C VAL A 435 -19.34 -28.98 6.08
N ALA A 436 -20.24 -28.97 7.07
CA ALA A 436 -19.92 -28.50 8.43
C ALA A 436 -18.79 -29.32 9.10
N LYS A 437 -18.75 -30.65 8.88
CA LYS A 437 -17.73 -31.51 9.45
C LYS A 437 -16.39 -31.39 8.72
N ALA A 438 -16.43 -31.24 7.39
CA ALA A 438 -15.23 -30.95 6.59
C ALA A 438 -14.61 -29.62 7.01
N ASP A 439 -15.43 -28.58 7.18
CA ASP A 439 -14.98 -27.24 7.54
C ASP A 439 -14.37 -27.18 8.95
N SER A 440 -15.04 -27.78 9.94
CA SER A 440 -14.50 -27.90 11.29
C SER A 440 -13.17 -28.64 11.32
N ALA A 441 -13.07 -29.78 10.62
CA ALA A 441 -11.83 -30.55 10.56
C ALA A 441 -10.70 -29.76 9.88
N TYR A 442 -10.99 -29.12 8.76
CA TYR A 442 -10.01 -28.32 8.03
C TYR A 442 -9.49 -27.16 8.88
N ARG A 443 -10.39 -26.38 9.50
CA ARG A 443 -10.03 -25.27 10.39
C ARG A 443 -9.17 -25.72 11.57
N THR A 444 -9.50 -26.86 12.20
CA THR A 444 -8.68 -27.42 13.29
C THR A 444 -7.28 -27.78 12.79
N VAL A 445 -7.16 -28.49 11.67
CA VAL A 445 -5.86 -28.89 11.13
C VAL A 445 -5.03 -27.66 10.73
N VAL A 446 -5.63 -26.69 10.06
CA VAL A 446 -4.93 -25.51 9.53
C VAL A 446 -4.53 -24.52 10.64
N ASN A 447 -5.44 -24.20 11.57
CA ASN A 447 -5.20 -23.16 12.57
C ASN A 447 -4.50 -23.67 13.85
N VAL A 448 -4.56 -24.97 14.12
CA VAL A 448 -4.02 -25.57 15.36
C VAL A 448 -2.87 -26.52 15.05
N GLU A 449 -3.10 -27.54 14.22
CA GLU A 449 -2.14 -28.64 14.06
C GLU A 449 -0.99 -28.31 13.12
N SER A 450 -1.28 -27.61 12.01
CA SER A 450 -0.30 -27.24 10.98
C SER A 450 0.70 -26.21 11.52
N LYS A 451 0.31 -25.42 12.53
CA LYS A 451 1.21 -24.54 13.30
C LYS A 451 2.26 -25.32 14.10
N ALA A 452 1.99 -26.58 14.45
CA ALA A 452 2.85 -27.39 15.31
C ALA A 452 3.59 -28.53 14.57
N ARG A 453 3.01 -29.09 13.49
CA ARG A 453 3.51 -30.32 12.86
C ARG A 453 3.53 -30.33 11.33
N ALA A 454 3.29 -29.21 10.64
CA ALA A 454 3.29 -29.12 9.17
C ALA A 454 2.48 -30.24 8.51
N ARG A 455 1.14 -30.13 8.56
CA ARG A 455 0.24 -31.07 7.87
C ARG A 455 -0.16 -30.50 6.52
N ASP A 456 -0.45 -31.39 5.57
CA ASP A 456 -0.93 -31.05 4.23
C ASP A 456 -2.45 -31.33 4.08
N PRO A 457 -3.36 -30.61 4.76
CA PRO A 457 -4.78 -30.83 4.53
C PRO A 457 -5.21 -30.38 3.14
N SER A 458 -6.25 -31.03 2.64
CA SER A 458 -6.95 -30.57 1.45
C SER A 458 -8.46 -30.79 1.56
N VAL A 459 -9.24 -29.92 0.94
CA VAL A 459 -10.70 -29.95 1.01
C VAL A 459 -11.33 -29.38 -0.27
N ILE A 460 -12.46 -29.95 -0.68
CA ILE A 460 -13.29 -29.43 -1.77
C ILE A 460 -14.61 -28.95 -1.20
N TYR A 461 -14.99 -27.73 -1.58
CA TYR A 461 -16.30 -27.17 -1.31
C TYR A 461 -17.06 -27.03 -2.62
N TRP A 462 -18.28 -27.57 -2.64
CA TRP A 462 -19.24 -27.24 -3.68
C TRP A 462 -19.71 -25.81 -3.49
N GLN A 463 -19.68 -25.02 -4.55
CA GLN A 463 -20.13 -23.64 -4.57
C GLN A 463 -21.44 -23.55 -5.36
N GLU A 464 -22.07 -22.38 -5.35
CA GLU A 464 -23.31 -22.17 -6.10
C GLU A 464 -23.13 -22.50 -7.60
N GLY A 465 -24.14 -23.16 -8.19
CA GLY A 465 -24.13 -23.59 -9.58
C GLY A 465 -23.22 -24.79 -9.85
N ASN A 466 -22.42 -24.68 -10.91
CA ASN A 466 -21.53 -25.73 -11.43
C ASN A 466 -20.08 -25.51 -10.99
N ARG A 467 -19.84 -24.92 -9.82
CA ARG A 467 -18.49 -24.51 -9.41
C ARG A 467 -18.03 -25.22 -8.16
N ILE A 468 -16.73 -25.48 -8.10
CA ILE A 468 -16.08 -26.05 -6.92
C ILE A 468 -14.86 -25.22 -6.54
N THR A 469 -14.59 -25.13 -5.24
CA THR A 469 -13.38 -24.53 -4.70
C THR A 469 -12.57 -25.62 -4.01
N VAL A 470 -11.31 -25.76 -4.40
CA VAL A 470 -10.35 -26.71 -3.81
C VAL A 470 -9.33 -25.93 -3.02
N ARG A 471 -9.14 -26.31 -1.76
CA ARG A 471 -8.09 -25.77 -0.89
C ARG A 471 -7.07 -26.84 -0.60
N VAL A 472 -5.80 -26.50 -0.69
CA VAL A 472 -4.68 -27.41 -0.46
C VAL A 472 -3.61 -26.68 0.32
N PHE A 473 -3.07 -27.31 1.35
CA PHE A 473 -1.90 -26.85 2.07
C PHE A 473 -0.69 -27.66 1.63
N PRO A 474 0.13 -27.15 0.69
CA PRO A 474 1.44 -27.74 0.45
C PRO A 474 2.44 -27.30 1.54
N CYS A 475 3.11 -28.27 2.16
CA CYS A 475 4.28 -28.05 3.02
C CYS A 475 5.50 -27.62 2.23
#